data_AF-A0A2T0R9J3-F1
#
_entry.id   AF-A0A2T0R9J3-F1
#
_cell.length_a   1.000
_cell.length_b   1.000
_cell.length_c   1.000
_cell.angle_alpha   90.00
_cell.angle_beta   90.00
_cell.angle_gamma   90.00
#
_symmetry.space_group_name_H-M   'P 1'
#
loop_
_entity.id
_entity.type
_entity.pdbx_description
1 polymer ?
#
loop_
_entity_poly.entity_id
_entity_poly.type
_entity_poly.pdbx_seq_one_letter_code
_entity_poly.pdbx_strand_id
1 'polypeptide(L)'
;MIPGALLLAAAAGLTACYLVAEQRLHARGDRWPVRRTAAATGCAAALAAAGLWPARSATDEVAVHLLVTMAAPLLLALSAPVGLTLRVLPPGPRRALVGALHHPWSRAVTWWPVATVLEAAGPWLFYLAPVPHALHPALMVHMVLAGWLFATVVAGPDPVRGRPGVRTCLLALLVVFAVHGTVAKLWFAAGAGAAAQVLAYGGDVVEVATAVAVCARWYRRVTPRPSRAPRTLPGRAPG
;
A
#
# COMPACT_ATOMS: atom_id res chain seq x y z
N MET A 1 -20.48 7.29 -0.87
CA MET A 1 -19.45 6.74 0.04
C MET A 1 -19.49 5.21 0.01
N ILE A 2 -18.36 4.54 0.29
CA ILE A 2 -18.35 3.08 0.47
C ILE A 2 -19.10 2.75 1.76
N PRO A 3 -20.08 1.82 1.75
CA PRO A 3 -20.78 1.40 2.97
C PRO A 3 -19.80 0.91 4.05
N GLY A 4 -19.92 1.41 5.28
CA GLY A 4 -19.02 1.04 6.39
C GLY A 4 -18.98 -0.47 6.66
N ALA A 5 -20.10 -1.17 6.46
CA ALA A 5 -20.16 -2.63 6.54
C ALA A 5 -19.21 -3.35 5.56
N LEU A 6 -19.02 -2.81 4.34
CA LEU A 6 -18.07 -3.37 3.38
C LEU A 6 -16.63 -3.17 3.83
N LEU A 7 -16.32 -2.03 4.46
CA LEU A 7 -14.98 -1.76 5.01
C LEU A 7 -14.67 -2.71 6.18
N LEU A 8 -15.66 -2.94 7.06
CA LEU A 8 -15.55 -3.92 8.15
C LEU A 8 -15.37 -5.35 7.62
N ALA A 9 -16.14 -5.75 6.62
CA ALA A 9 -16.00 -7.05 5.97
C ALA A 9 -14.62 -7.20 5.32
N ALA A 10 -14.11 -6.16 4.66
CA ALA A 10 -12.77 -6.15 4.08
C ALA A 10 -11.68 -6.25 5.16
N ALA A 11 -11.82 -5.54 6.29
CA ALA A 11 -10.90 -5.63 7.42
C ALA A 11 -10.87 -7.03 8.04
N ALA A 12 -12.04 -7.63 8.27
CA ALA A 12 -12.18 -8.97 8.80
C ALA A 12 -11.61 -10.02 7.83
N GLY A 13 -11.93 -9.90 6.54
CA GLY A 13 -11.43 -10.76 5.47
C GLY A 13 -9.91 -10.69 5.35
N LEU A 14 -9.33 -9.49 5.32
CA LEU A 14 -7.89 -9.29 5.31
C LEU A 14 -7.22 -9.95 6.51
N THR A 15 -7.76 -9.74 7.71
CA THR A 15 -7.25 -10.32 8.95
C THR A 15 -7.28 -11.84 8.90
N ALA A 16 -8.42 -12.43 8.53
CA ALA A 16 -8.58 -13.88 8.43
C ALA A 16 -7.64 -14.49 7.39
N CYS A 17 -7.59 -13.92 6.18
CA CYS A 17 -6.70 -14.38 5.11
C CYS A 17 -5.23 -14.33 5.55
N TYR A 18 -4.82 -13.25 6.22
CA TYR A 18 -3.45 -13.06 6.65
C TYR A 18 -3.05 -14.03 7.77
N LEU A 19 -3.92 -14.24 8.77
CA LEU A 19 -3.70 -15.21 9.85
C LEU A 19 -3.61 -16.63 9.31
N VAL A 20 -4.52 -17.04 8.42
CA VAL A 20 -4.50 -18.37 7.80
C VAL A 20 -3.22 -18.58 6.99
N ALA A 21 -2.80 -17.57 6.22
CA ALA A 21 -1.58 -17.64 5.43
C ALA A 21 -0.33 -17.74 6.34
N GLU A 22 -0.28 -16.98 7.42
CA GLU A 22 0.83 -17.00 8.37
C GLU A 22 0.89 -18.34 9.15
N GLN A 23 -0.25 -18.86 9.61
CA GLN A 23 -0.33 -20.19 10.24
C GLN A 23 0.18 -21.30 9.33
N ARG A 24 -0.20 -21.27 8.05
CA ARG A 24 0.27 -22.25 7.04
C ARG A 24 1.77 -22.17 6.79
N LEU A 25 2.37 -20.99 6.92
CA LEU A 25 3.82 -20.80 6.83
C LEU A 25 4.52 -21.36 8.07
N HIS A 26 4.06 -21.00 9.26
CA HIS A 26 4.64 -21.48 10.52
C HIS A 26 4.53 -22.99 10.65
N ALA A 27 3.42 -23.59 10.22
CA ALA A 27 3.25 -25.05 10.19
C ALA A 27 4.28 -25.77 9.29
N ARG A 28 4.89 -25.06 8.32
CA ARG A 28 5.96 -25.56 7.45
C ARG A 28 7.36 -25.21 7.97
N GLY A 29 7.46 -24.55 9.12
CA GLY A 29 8.72 -24.08 9.71
C GLY A 29 9.24 -22.77 9.10
N ASP A 30 8.48 -22.11 8.22
CA ASP A 30 8.88 -20.86 7.60
C ASP A 30 8.56 -19.67 8.49
N ARG A 31 9.52 -18.74 8.65
CA ARG A 31 9.31 -17.50 9.39
C ARG A 31 8.80 -16.39 8.49
N TRP A 32 7.77 -15.68 8.96
CA TRP A 32 7.28 -14.45 8.32
C TRP A 32 7.72 -13.20 9.10
N PRO A 33 8.15 -12.11 8.43
CA PRO A 33 8.63 -10.92 9.13
C PRO A 33 7.51 -10.18 9.89
N VAL A 34 7.68 -10.00 11.21
CA VAL A 34 6.70 -9.32 12.09
C VAL A 34 6.24 -7.96 11.56
N ARG A 35 7.15 -7.15 10.99
CA ARG A 35 6.79 -5.85 10.41
C ARG A 35 5.71 -5.93 9.31
N ARG A 36 5.64 -7.05 8.58
CA ARG A 36 4.65 -7.25 7.53
C ARG A 36 3.29 -7.55 8.15
N THR A 37 3.27 -8.39 9.19
CA THR A 37 2.06 -8.66 9.97
C THR A 37 1.54 -7.39 10.62
N ALA A 38 2.42 -6.59 11.22
CA ALA A 38 2.06 -5.28 11.77
C ALA A 38 1.45 -4.35 10.71
N ALA A 39 2.00 -4.34 9.48
CA ALA A 39 1.43 -3.55 8.39
C ALA A 39 0.04 -4.07 7.95
N ALA A 40 -0.17 -5.39 7.87
CA ALA A 40 -1.49 -5.96 7.58
C ALA A 40 -2.51 -5.64 8.66
N THR A 41 -2.13 -5.77 9.94
CA THR A 41 -2.97 -5.38 11.09
C THR A 41 -3.29 -3.89 11.05
N GLY A 42 -2.31 -3.04 10.74
CA GLY A 42 -2.53 -1.60 10.56
C GLY A 42 -3.51 -1.31 9.43
N CYS A 43 -3.41 -2.00 8.29
CA CYS A 43 -4.36 -1.87 7.19
C CYS A 43 -5.78 -2.28 7.62
N ALA A 44 -5.93 -3.42 8.30
CA ALA A 44 -7.22 -3.88 8.80
C ALA A 44 -7.80 -2.89 9.82
N ALA A 45 -6.96 -2.34 10.72
CA ALA A 45 -7.36 -1.34 11.68
C ALA A 45 -7.82 -0.03 11.02
N ALA A 46 -7.11 0.44 9.98
CA ALA A 46 -7.50 1.62 9.22
C ALA A 46 -8.86 1.45 8.53
N LEU A 47 -9.10 0.29 7.89
CA LEU A 47 -10.38 -0.05 7.28
C LEU A 47 -11.51 -0.17 8.31
N ALA A 48 -11.24 -0.81 9.45
CA ALA A 48 -12.21 -0.93 10.52
C ALA A 48 -12.56 0.44 11.14
N ALA A 49 -11.56 1.28 11.41
CA ALA A 49 -11.76 2.64 11.89
C ALA A 49 -12.62 3.45 10.92
N ALA A 50 -12.32 3.41 9.62
CA ALA A 50 -13.11 4.06 8.58
C ALA A 50 -14.55 3.52 8.48
N GLY A 51 -14.76 2.21 8.66
CA GLY A 51 -16.08 1.58 8.62
C GLY A 51 -16.95 1.89 9.84
N LEU A 52 -16.34 2.19 10.99
CA LEU A 52 -17.02 2.57 12.23
C LEU A 52 -17.21 4.08 12.38
N TRP A 53 -16.47 4.89 11.60
CA TRP A 53 -16.51 6.35 11.71
C TRP A 53 -17.82 6.90 11.14
N PRO A 54 -18.65 7.57 11.96
CA PRO A 54 -19.86 8.21 11.45
C PRO A 54 -19.47 9.49 10.72
N ALA A 55 -19.47 9.47 9.39
CA ALA A 55 -19.18 10.66 8.59
C ALA A 55 -20.36 11.64 8.67
N ARG A 56 -20.26 12.64 9.55
CA ARG A 56 -21.31 13.64 9.81
C ARG A 56 -20.94 15.05 9.31
N SER A 57 -19.69 15.24 8.93
CA SER A 57 -19.16 16.48 8.40
C SER A 57 -18.23 16.21 7.21
N ALA A 58 -17.98 17.24 6.39
CA ALA A 58 -17.00 17.14 5.30
C ALA A 58 -15.60 16.76 5.82
N THR A 59 -15.24 17.19 7.03
CA THR A 59 -13.99 16.81 7.68
C THR A 59 -13.96 15.31 8.01
N ASP A 60 -15.06 14.74 8.49
CA ASP A 60 -15.15 13.31 8.74
C ASP A 60 -15.09 12.51 7.43
N GLU A 61 -15.76 12.97 6.38
CA GLU A 61 -15.71 12.32 5.06
C GLU A 61 -14.28 12.30 4.50
N VAL A 62 -13.53 13.37 4.66
CA VAL A 62 -12.11 13.44 4.29
C VAL A 62 -11.26 12.53 5.17
N ALA A 63 -11.51 12.45 6.47
CA ALA A 63 -10.78 11.54 7.36
C ALA A 63 -10.99 10.07 6.95
N VAL A 64 -12.23 9.67 6.67
CA VAL A 64 -12.55 8.35 6.13
C VAL A 64 -11.89 8.14 4.78
N HIS A 65 -11.91 9.14 3.89
CA HIS A 65 -11.23 9.09 2.61
C HIS A 65 -9.73 8.78 2.79
N LEU A 66 -9.01 9.58 3.58
CA LEU A 66 -7.58 9.41 3.85
C LEU A 66 -7.23 8.03 4.39
N LEU A 67 -8.03 7.50 5.33
CA LEU A 67 -7.82 6.17 5.89
C LEU A 67 -7.95 5.08 4.83
N VAL A 68 -8.98 5.17 3.98
CA VAL A 68 -9.32 4.13 3.01
C VAL A 68 -8.46 4.19 1.76
N THR A 69 -8.18 5.39 1.25
CA THR A 69 -7.55 5.58 -0.06
C THR A 69 -6.05 5.88 0.00
N MET A 70 -5.52 6.25 1.16
CA MET A 70 -4.08 6.55 1.31
C MET A 70 -3.41 5.64 2.35
N ALA A 71 -3.91 5.63 3.59
CA ALA A 71 -3.27 4.89 4.68
C ALA A 71 -3.39 3.36 4.49
N ALA A 72 -4.60 2.85 4.26
CA ALA A 72 -4.83 1.42 4.08
C ALA A 72 -4.06 0.86 2.86
N PRO A 73 -4.05 1.50 1.67
CA PRO A 73 -3.33 0.97 0.52
C PRO A 73 -1.81 0.94 0.70
N LEU A 74 -1.23 1.95 1.38
CA LEU A 74 0.19 1.94 1.78
C LEU A 74 0.49 0.77 2.72
N LEU A 75 -0.29 0.60 3.78
CA LEU A 75 -0.10 -0.47 4.76
C LEU A 75 -0.29 -1.86 4.13
N LEU A 76 -1.29 -2.01 3.25
CA LEU A 76 -1.50 -3.21 2.47
C LEU A 76 -0.28 -3.51 1.60
N ALA A 77 0.23 -2.55 0.85
CA ALA A 77 1.44 -2.72 0.05
C ALA A 77 2.64 -3.17 0.91
N LEU A 78 2.85 -2.57 2.09
CA LEU A 78 3.95 -2.91 2.99
C LEU A 78 3.84 -4.32 3.61
N SER A 79 2.63 -4.86 3.70
CA SER A 79 2.37 -6.21 4.23
C SER A 79 2.81 -7.36 3.31
N ALA A 80 3.19 -7.06 2.06
CA ALA A 80 3.60 -8.05 1.05
C ALA A 80 2.52 -9.10 0.70
N PRO A 81 1.26 -8.71 0.44
CA PRO A 81 0.16 -9.65 0.25
C PRO A 81 0.42 -10.63 -0.89
N VAL A 82 1.03 -10.18 -2.00
CA VAL A 82 1.33 -11.04 -3.15
C VAL A 82 2.42 -12.03 -2.80
N GLY A 83 3.48 -11.58 -2.13
CA GLY A 83 4.59 -12.42 -1.68
C GLY A 83 4.19 -13.44 -0.63
N LEU A 84 3.25 -13.10 0.27
CA LEU A 84 2.66 -14.02 1.23
C LEU A 84 1.86 -15.10 0.49
N THR A 85 0.98 -14.67 -0.41
CA THR A 85 0.12 -15.56 -1.21
C THR A 85 0.95 -16.55 -2.01
N LEU A 86 2.01 -16.09 -2.69
CA LEU A 86 2.91 -16.95 -3.47
C LEU A 86 3.60 -18.04 -2.65
N ARG A 87 3.85 -17.81 -1.36
CA ARG A 87 4.51 -18.80 -0.47
C ARG A 87 3.54 -19.84 0.07
N VAL A 88 2.27 -19.48 0.22
CA VAL A 88 1.24 -20.38 0.77
C VAL A 88 0.55 -21.20 -0.33
N LEU A 89 0.49 -20.69 -1.56
CA LEU A 89 -0.19 -21.37 -2.66
C LEU A 89 0.51 -22.67 -3.09
N PRO A 90 -0.26 -23.74 -3.39
CA PRO A 90 0.26 -24.95 -3.99
C PRO A 90 0.77 -24.70 -5.43
N PRO A 91 1.56 -25.62 -6.01
CA PRO A 91 2.28 -25.38 -7.27
C PRO A 91 1.42 -24.90 -8.44
N GLY A 92 0.20 -25.45 -8.63
CA GLY A 92 -0.69 -25.07 -9.73
C GLY A 92 -1.12 -23.60 -9.68
N PRO A 93 -1.90 -23.18 -8.66
CA PRO A 93 -2.30 -21.79 -8.46
C PRO A 93 -1.11 -20.82 -8.36
N ARG A 94 0.01 -21.25 -7.75
CA ARG A 94 1.23 -20.44 -7.69
C ARG A 94 1.78 -20.13 -9.08
N ARG A 95 1.83 -21.12 -9.99
CA ARG A 95 2.25 -20.90 -11.39
C ARG A 95 1.31 -19.95 -12.12
N ALA A 96 -0.01 -20.08 -11.92
CA ALA A 96 -0.98 -19.17 -12.51
C ALA A 96 -0.76 -17.72 -12.04
N LEU A 97 -0.56 -17.51 -10.73
CA LEU A 97 -0.27 -16.19 -10.18
C LEU A 97 1.05 -15.61 -10.71
N VAL A 98 2.11 -16.42 -10.78
CA VAL A 98 3.38 -15.98 -11.39
C VAL A 98 3.20 -15.61 -12.87
N GLY A 99 2.42 -16.40 -13.63
CA GLY A 99 2.06 -16.10 -15.01
C GLY A 99 1.33 -14.76 -15.14
N ALA A 100 0.33 -14.51 -14.29
CA ALA A 100 -0.38 -13.23 -14.24
C ALA A 100 0.56 -12.06 -13.93
N LEU A 101 1.49 -12.21 -12.97
CA LEU A 101 2.49 -11.18 -12.65
C LEU A 101 3.47 -10.92 -13.79
N HIS A 102 3.67 -11.88 -14.69
CA HIS A 102 4.50 -11.74 -15.90
C HIS A 102 3.73 -11.31 -17.14
N HIS A 103 2.40 -11.21 -17.07
CA HIS A 103 1.56 -10.76 -18.18
C HIS A 103 1.94 -9.34 -18.62
N PRO A 104 1.90 -9.02 -19.93
CA PRO A 104 2.19 -7.67 -20.44
C PRO A 104 1.36 -6.57 -19.77
N TRP A 105 0.09 -6.86 -19.46
CA TRP A 105 -0.77 -5.92 -18.73
C TRP A 105 -0.20 -5.56 -17.35
N SER A 106 0.25 -6.57 -16.59
CA SER A 106 0.88 -6.36 -15.28
C SER A 106 2.14 -5.51 -15.40
N ARG A 107 2.93 -5.69 -16.47
CA ARG A 107 4.09 -4.84 -16.76
C ARG A 107 3.68 -3.41 -17.09
N ALA A 108 2.60 -3.20 -17.84
CA ALA A 108 2.13 -1.88 -18.22
C ALA A 108 1.64 -1.09 -17.01
N VAL A 109 0.77 -1.69 -16.18
CA VAL A 109 0.21 -1.00 -15.00
C VAL A 109 1.25 -0.80 -13.88
N THR A 110 2.24 -1.70 -13.75
CA THR A 110 3.34 -1.53 -12.78
C THR A 110 4.49 -0.67 -13.30
N TRP A 111 4.41 -0.16 -14.53
CA TRP A 111 5.36 0.82 -15.03
C TRP A 111 5.19 2.13 -14.25
N TRP A 112 6.30 2.69 -13.75
CA TRP A 112 6.26 3.77 -12.77
C TRP A 112 5.46 5.01 -13.21
N PRO A 113 5.51 5.49 -14.47
CA PRO A 113 4.72 6.65 -14.88
C PRO A 113 3.23 6.35 -14.85
N VAL A 114 2.83 5.14 -15.28
CA VAL A 114 1.41 4.73 -15.27
C VAL A 114 0.90 4.66 -13.85
N ALA A 115 1.62 4.00 -12.94
CA ALA A 115 1.23 3.95 -11.54
C ALA A 115 1.15 5.35 -10.91
N THR A 116 2.08 6.25 -11.26
CA THR A 116 2.10 7.65 -10.78
C THR A 116 0.89 8.44 -11.29
N VAL A 117 0.54 8.31 -12.57
CA VAL A 117 -0.61 9.00 -13.17
C VAL A 117 -1.93 8.47 -12.60
N LEU A 118 -2.08 7.15 -12.46
CA LEU A 118 -3.28 6.55 -11.89
C LEU A 118 -3.52 7.03 -10.46
N GLU A 119 -2.44 7.17 -9.67
CA GLU A 119 -2.48 7.69 -8.31
C GLU A 119 -2.83 9.18 -8.28
N ALA A 120 -2.16 9.99 -9.09
CA ALA A 120 -2.33 11.44 -9.08
C ALA A 120 -3.68 11.90 -9.66
N ALA A 121 -4.28 11.14 -10.57
CA ALA A 121 -5.52 11.55 -11.25
C ALA A 121 -6.77 11.40 -10.37
N GLY A 122 -6.79 10.42 -9.47
CA GLY A 122 -7.97 10.10 -8.66
C GLY A 122 -8.50 11.28 -7.84
N PRO A 123 -7.67 11.96 -7.02
CA PRO A 123 -8.13 13.03 -6.14
C PRO A 123 -8.60 14.25 -6.94
N TRP A 124 -7.96 14.51 -8.07
CA TRP A 124 -8.38 15.57 -8.98
C TRP A 124 -9.80 15.32 -9.50
N LEU A 125 -10.07 14.11 -9.98
CA LEU A 125 -11.40 13.72 -10.45
C LEU A 125 -12.45 13.73 -9.34
N PHE A 126 -12.05 13.34 -8.12
CA PHE A 126 -12.98 13.22 -6.99
C PHE A 126 -13.36 14.59 -6.39
N TYR A 127 -12.42 15.51 -6.23
CA TYR A 127 -12.65 16.77 -5.52
C TYR A 127 -12.93 17.98 -6.43
N LEU A 128 -12.39 17.99 -7.66
CA LEU A 128 -12.41 19.18 -8.52
C LEU A 128 -13.19 19.02 -9.82
N ALA A 129 -13.33 17.78 -10.33
CA ALA A 129 -14.05 17.54 -11.57
C ALA A 129 -15.56 17.39 -11.31
N PRO A 130 -16.43 17.80 -12.26
CA PRO A 130 -17.88 17.66 -12.16
C PRO A 130 -18.33 16.22 -12.46
N VAL A 131 -17.79 15.24 -11.72
CA VAL A 131 -18.13 13.82 -11.90
C VAL A 131 -19.48 13.54 -11.22
N PRO A 132 -20.40 12.79 -11.87
CA PRO A 132 -21.66 12.38 -11.24
C PRO A 132 -21.46 11.61 -9.92
N HIS A 133 -22.26 11.93 -8.92
CA HIS A 133 -22.25 11.26 -7.59
C HIS A 133 -22.34 9.73 -7.67
N ALA A 134 -23.05 9.21 -8.67
CA ALA A 134 -23.17 7.76 -8.92
C ALA A 134 -21.82 7.09 -9.24
N LEU A 135 -20.82 7.83 -9.73
CA LEU A 135 -19.48 7.33 -10.02
C LEU A 135 -18.50 7.50 -8.86
N HIS A 136 -18.87 8.20 -7.77
CA HIS A 136 -18.00 8.36 -6.61
C HIS A 136 -17.54 7.03 -5.99
N PRO A 137 -18.37 5.98 -5.86
CA PRO A 137 -17.90 4.67 -5.41
C PRO A 137 -16.84 4.07 -6.33
N ALA A 138 -16.99 4.23 -7.64
CA ALA A 138 -16.01 3.74 -8.61
C ALA A 138 -14.69 4.51 -8.51
N LEU A 139 -14.73 5.83 -8.32
CA LEU A 139 -13.53 6.64 -8.06
C LEU A 139 -12.84 6.26 -6.75
N MET A 140 -13.59 5.95 -5.69
CA MET A 140 -13.02 5.46 -4.44
C MET A 140 -12.30 4.12 -4.64
N VAL A 141 -12.91 3.18 -5.36
CA VAL A 141 -12.28 1.90 -5.70
C VAL A 141 -11.02 2.11 -6.55
N HIS A 142 -11.09 2.99 -7.56
CA HIS A 142 -9.94 3.38 -8.38
C HIS A 142 -8.81 3.90 -7.51
N MET A 143 -9.09 4.82 -6.58
CA MET A 143 -8.08 5.40 -5.69
C MET A 143 -7.44 4.34 -4.79
N VAL A 144 -8.23 3.44 -4.21
CA VAL A 144 -7.71 2.34 -3.37
C VAL A 144 -6.76 1.45 -4.19
N LEU A 145 -7.15 1.10 -5.41
CA LEU A 145 -6.34 0.26 -6.29
C LEU A 145 -5.09 0.98 -6.79
N ALA A 146 -5.22 2.26 -7.16
CA ALA A 146 -4.12 3.10 -7.60
C ALA A 146 -3.11 3.32 -6.47
N GLY A 147 -3.56 3.64 -5.26
CA GLY A 147 -2.70 3.85 -4.10
C GLY A 147 -1.96 2.57 -3.71
N TRP A 148 -2.65 1.43 -3.75
CA TRP A 148 -2.02 0.14 -3.47
C TRP A 148 -0.99 -0.21 -4.54
N LEU A 149 -1.30 0.01 -5.82
CA LEU A 149 -0.41 -0.23 -6.94
C LEU A 149 0.83 0.68 -6.86
N PHE A 150 0.63 1.98 -6.67
CA PHE A 150 1.68 2.98 -6.55
C PHE A 150 2.60 2.66 -5.37
N ALA A 151 2.04 2.48 -4.17
CA ALA A 151 2.78 2.09 -2.98
C ALA A 151 3.54 0.76 -3.20
N THR A 152 2.94 -0.20 -3.89
CA THR A 152 3.60 -1.46 -4.25
C THR A 152 4.78 -1.22 -5.19
N VAL A 153 4.64 -0.40 -6.23
CA VAL A 153 5.73 -0.09 -7.17
C VAL A 153 6.88 0.63 -6.46
N VAL A 154 6.58 1.70 -5.72
CA VAL A 154 7.60 2.61 -5.17
C VAL A 154 8.18 2.12 -3.84
N ALA A 155 7.38 1.61 -2.91
CA ALA A 155 7.80 1.29 -1.55
C ALA A 155 7.71 -0.21 -1.19
N GLY A 156 6.78 -0.94 -1.81
CA GLY A 156 6.40 -2.30 -1.42
C GLY A 156 7.55 -3.33 -1.45
N PRO A 157 7.47 -4.38 -0.64
CA PRO A 157 8.36 -5.54 -0.67
C PRO A 157 7.99 -6.57 -1.74
N ASP A 158 6.77 -6.53 -2.28
CA ASP A 158 6.27 -7.49 -3.27
C ASP A 158 7.05 -7.45 -4.59
N PRO A 159 7.03 -8.55 -5.37
CA PRO A 159 7.74 -8.63 -6.63
C PRO A 159 7.13 -7.67 -7.67
N VAL A 160 7.94 -6.76 -8.20
CA VAL A 160 7.59 -5.87 -9.31
C VAL A 160 8.68 -5.95 -10.36
N ARG A 161 8.31 -6.28 -11.59
CA ARG A 161 9.26 -6.42 -12.70
C ARG A 161 9.78 -5.04 -13.12
N GLY A 162 11.09 -4.86 -13.21
CA GLY A 162 11.67 -3.57 -13.59
C GLY A 162 11.43 -2.47 -12.56
N ARG A 163 11.34 -2.84 -11.26
CA ARG A 163 11.10 -1.89 -10.17
C ARG A 163 12.05 -0.68 -10.26
N PRO A 164 11.52 0.55 -10.19
CA PRO A 164 12.32 1.77 -10.32
C PRO A 164 13.39 1.88 -9.23
N GLY A 165 14.50 2.55 -9.56
CA GLY A 165 15.52 2.94 -8.59
C GLY A 165 15.00 3.94 -7.56
N VAL A 166 15.73 4.12 -6.46
CA VAL A 166 15.32 5.01 -5.35
C VAL A 166 15.03 6.45 -5.82
N ARG A 167 15.88 6.99 -6.71
CA ARG A 167 15.72 8.35 -7.25
C ARG A 167 14.41 8.51 -8.02
N THR A 168 14.08 7.55 -8.89
CA THR A 168 12.83 7.54 -9.65
C THR A 168 11.61 7.37 -8.73
N CYS A 169 11.72 6.56 -7.67
CA CYS A 169 10.65 6.43 -6.68
C CYS A 169 10.39 7.77 -5.96
N LEU A 170 11.45 8.47 -5.55
CA LEU A 170 11.34 9.77 -4.89
C LEU A 170 10.81 10.85 -5.84
N LEU A 171 11.21 10.83 -7.11
CA LEU A 171 10.65 11.71 -8.13
C LEU A 171 9.15 11.47 -8.34
N ALA A 172 8.74 10.21 -8.49
CA ALA A 172 7.33 9.84 -8.64
C ALA A 172 6.52 10.30 -7.42
N LEU A 173 7.05 10.10 -6.21
CA LEU A 173 6.43 10.56 -4.98
C LEU A 173 6.33 12.09 -4.90
N LEU A 174 7.35 12.82 -5.33
CA LEU A 174 7.32 14.28 -5.39
C LEU A 174 6.23 14.80 -6.35
N VAL A 175 6.05 14.13 -7.50
CA VAL A 175 4.97 14.46 -8.44
C VAL A 175 3.60 14.25 -7.79
N VAL A 176 3.39 13.11 -7.14
CA VAL A 176 2.14 12.79 -6.43
C VAL A 176 1.86 13.79 -5.31
N PHE A 177 2.89 14.11 -4.50
CA PHE A 177 2.84 15.13 -3.44
C PHE A 177 2.42 16.50 -3.99
N ALA A 178 3.04 16.94 -5.09
CA ALA A 178 2.71 18.21 -5.70
C ALA A 178 1.25 18.25 -6.21
N VAL A 179 0.76 17.15 -6.80
CA VAL A 179 -0.63 17.07 -7.29
C VAL A 179 -1.62 17.07 -6.13
N HIS A 180 -1.46 16.22 -5.11
CA HIS A 180 -2.34 16.20 -3.94
C HIS A 180 -2.37 17.54 -3.22
N GLY A 181 -1.20 18.14 -2.97
CA GLY A 181 -1.10 19.46 -2.36
C GLY A 181 -1.75 20.56 -3.19
N THR A 182 -1.72 20.45 -4.52
CA THR A 182 -2.44 21.38 -5.41
C THR A 182 -3.95 21.17 -5.34
N VAL A 183 -4.43 19.92 -5.35
CA VAL A 183 -5.86 19.60 -5.20
C VAL A 183 -6.39 20.17 -3.89
N ALA A 184 -5.68 19.95 -2.78
CA ALA A 184 -6.11 20.45 -1.47
C ALA A 184 -6.18 22.00 -1.44
N LYS A 185 -5.19 22.70 -2.03
CA LYS A 185 -5.20 24.17 -2.12
C LYS A 185 -6.33 24.70 -2.99
N LEU A 186 -6.60 24.07 -4.14
CA LEU A 186 -7.70 24.47 -5.01
C LEU A 186 -9.05 24.24 -4.35
N TRP A 187 -9.23 23.11 -3.66
CA TRP A 187 -10.45 22.82 -2.94
C TRP A 187 -10.64 23.74 -1.74
N PHE A 188 -9.55 24.11 -1.04
CA PHE A 188 -9.57 25.14 -0.01
C PHE A 188 -10.02 26.50 -0.57
N ALA A 189 -9.45 26.92 -1.70
CA ALA A 189 -9.83 28.16 -2.38
C ALA A 189 -11.30 28.15 -2.85
N ALA A 190 -11.85 26.97 -3.16
CA ALA A 190 -13.26 26.76 -3.48
C ALA A 190 -14.18 26.76 -2.24
N GLY A 191 -13.65 27.00 -1.03
CA GLY A 191 -14.43 27.16 0.20
C GLY A 191 -14.48 25.94 1.12
N ALA A 192 -13.73 24.86 0.84
CA ALA A 192 -13.76 23.64 1.65
C ALA A 192 -13.06 23.76 3.02
N GLY A 193 -12.41 24.89 3.31
CA GLY A 193 -11.96 25.28 4.65
C GLY A 193 -11.20 24.17 5.41
N ALA A 194 -11.72 23.79 6.58
CA ALA A 194 -11.10 22.78 7.45
C ALA A 194 -10.98 21.39 6.81
N ALA A 195 -11.93 20.99 5.97
CA ALA A 195 -11.89 19.68 5.31
C ALA A 195 -10.70 19.59 4.33
N ALA A 196 -10.42 20.68 3.59
CA ALA A 196 -9.26 20.76 2.71
C ALA A 196 -7.93 20.80 3.48
N GLN A 197 -7.89 21.40 4.68
CA GLN A 197 -6.70 21.34 5.54
C GLN A 197 -6.43 19.93 6.04
N VAL A 198 -7.47 19.19 6.46
CA VAL A 198 -7.31 17.79 6.85
C VAL A 198 -6.82 16.95 5.67
N LEU A 199 -7.34 17.18 4.46
CA LEU A 199 -6.85 16.52 3.24
C LEU A 199 -5.37 16.81 3.00
N ALA A 200 -4.94 18.07 3.11
CA ALA A 200 -3.55 18.48 2.91
C ALA A 200 -2.61 17.80 3.93
N TYR A 201 -2.84 18.03 5.22
CA TYR A 201 -1.95 17.52 6.27
C TYR A 201 -2.00 15.99 6.38
N GLY A 202 -3.17 15.39 6.21
CA GLY A 202 -3.32 13.94 6.19
C GLY A 202 -2.59 13.28 5.02
N GLY A 203 -2.66 13.90 3.83
CA GLY A 203 -1.92 13.47 2.65
C GLY A 203 -0.41 13.54 2.88
N ASP A 204 0.09 14.68 3.36
CA ASP A 204 1.52 14.90 3.65
C ASP A 204 2.10 13.82 4.57
N VAL A 205 1.36 13.43 5.62
CA VAL A 205 1.79 12.38 6.55
C VAL A 205 1.96 11.04 5.84
N VAL A 206 1.01 10.64 4.99
CA VAL A 206 1.08 9.36 4.27
C VAL A 206 2.17 9.38 3.20
N GLU A 207 2.38 10.51 2.54
CA GLU A 207 3.43 10.67 1.53
C GLU A 207 4.82 10.65 2.17
N VAL A 208 5.01 11.31 3.32
CA VAL A 208 6.24 11.21 4.13
C VAL A 208 6.46 9.76 4.59
N ALA A 209 5.43 9.07 5.07
CA ALA A 209 5.54 7.66 5.45
C ALA A 209 5.97 6.78 4.26
N THR A 210 5.46 7.07 3.06
CA THR A 210 5.87 6.40 1.82
C THR A 210 7.32 6.70 1.47
N ALA A 211 7.78 7.96 1.59
CA ALA A 211 9.17 8.36 1.39
C ALA A 211 10.10 7.59 2.35
N VAL A 212 9.74 7.53 3.63
CA VAL A 212 10.47 6.77 4.66
C VAL A 212 10.53 5.30 4.27
N ALA A 213 9.44 4.71 3.78
CA ALA A 213 9.44 3.31 3.34
C ALA A 213 10.36 3.06 2.14
N VAL A 214 10.37 3.98 1.16
CA VAL A 214 11.29 3.97 0.00
C VAL A 214 12.74 4.01 0.47
N CYS A 215 13.08 4.98 1.33
CA CYS A 215 14.42 5.17 1.88
C CYS A 215 14.86 3.98 2.73
N ALA A 216 14.01 3.49 3.63
CA ALA A 216 14.30 2.34 4.46
C ALA A 216 14.51 1.06 3.63
N ARG A 217 13.79 0.91 2.51
CA ARG A 217 14.01 -0.19 1.56
C ARG A 217 15.36 -0.07 0.86
N TRP A 218 15.73 1.13 0.43
CA TRP A 218 17.03 1.40 -0.18
C TRP A 218 18.17 1.14 0.80
N TYR A 219 18.09 1.69 2.01
CA TYR A 219 19.08 1.52 3.07
C TYR A 219 19.36 0.03 3.35
N ARG A 220 18.30 -0.78 3.55
CA ARG A 220 18.43 -2.23 3.76
C ARG A 220 19.05 -3.00 2.60
N ARG A 221 19.09 -2.45 1.39
CA ARG A 221 19.74 -3.08 0.22
C ARG A 221 21.22 -2.72 0.13
N VAL A 222 21.60 -1.52 0.56
CA VAL A 222 22.97 -1.01 0.45
C VAL A 222 23.81 -1.41 1.67
N THR A 223 23.23 -1.54 2.86
CA THR A 223 23.97 -1.97 4.05
C THR A 223 24.29 -3.46 3.99
N PRO A 224 25.58 -3.87 3.98
CA PRO A 224 25.97 -5.28 4.06
C PRO A 224 25.51 -5.88 5.38
N ARG A 225 25.02 -7.13 5.36
CA ARG A 225 24.80 -7.86 6.61
C ARG A 225 26.16 -8.18 7.23
N PRO A 226 26.35 -8.01 8.55
CA PRO A 226 27.53 -8.54 9.23
C PRO A 226 27.65 -10.02 8.89
N SER A 227 28.78 -10.42 8.32
CA SER A 227 29.11 -11.81 8.05
C SER A 227 28.93 -12.57 9.37
N ARG A 228 28.02 -13.55 9.40
CA ARG A 228 28.02 -14.51 10.51
C ARG A 228 29.40 -15.13 10.52
N ALA A 229 30.14 -14.97 11.62
CA ALA A 229 31.43 -15.61 11.81
C ALA A 229 31.28 -17.10 11.45
N PRO A 230 32.25 -17.70 10.73
CA PRO A 230 32.21 -19.11 10.41
C PRO A 230 31.91 -19.90 11.69
N ARG A 231 30.88 -20.75 11.68
CA ARG A 231 30.68 -21.73 12.74
C ARG A 231 31.95 -22.56 12.78
N THR A 232 32.81 -22.34 13.77
CA THR A 232 33.89 -23.25 14.10
C THR A 232 33.22 -24.58 14.43
N LEU A 233 33.27 -25.51 13.49
CA LEU A 233 32.88 -26.89 13.75
C LEU A 233 33.80 -27.38 14.88
N PRO A 234 33.27 -28.01 15.94
CA PRO A 234 34.11 -28.62 16.97
C PRO A 234 35.07 -29.58 16.27
N GLY A 235 36.37 -29.37 16.47
CA GLY A 235 37.40 -30.22 15.92
C GLY A 235 37.11 -31.67 16.27
N ARG A 236 37.06 -32.53 15.26
CA ARG A 236 37.01 -33.97 15.44
C ARG A 236 38.32 -34.34 16.14
N ALA A 237 38.24 -34.77 17.40
CA ALA A 237 39.40 -35.29 18.12
C ALA A 237 39.97 -36.49 17.33
N PRO A 238 41.28 -36.52 17.03
CA PRO A 238 41.92 -37.72 16.50
C PRO A 238 42.26 -38.67 17.65
N GLY A 239 41.85 -39.93 17.52
CA GLY A 239 42.35 -41.06 18.31
C GLY A 239 41.52 -41.40 19.54
#